data_AF-A0A0E2BB02-F1
#
_entry.id   AF-A0A0E2BB02-F1
#
_cell.length_a   1.000
_cell.length_b   1.000
_cell.length_c   1.000
_cell.angle_alpha   90.00
_cell.angle_beta   90.00
_cell.angle_gamma   90.00
#
_symmetry.space_group_name_H-M   'P 1'
#
loop_
_entity.id
_entity.type
_entity.pdbx_description
1 polymer ?
#
loop_
_entity_poly.entity_id
_entity_poly.type
_entity_poly.pdbx_seq_one_letter_code
_entity_poly.pdbx_strand_id
1 'polypeptide(L)'
;MLERALEFLGLEPGFDEKDLKERFYFLSKKYHPDTGEFSNDSLFKKLIECRDILYSYLEQETFQKANADFSKNFHKDDYTIYKRAREIYDSAIHEYYKFTDGNPIFLKGEENPALRKLRYSLEISKSGFEELISSHPQSIWIPDAKDTLHKIEVWFKAP
;
A
#
# COMPACT_ATOMS: atom_id res chain seq x y z
N MET A 1 13.53 -1.26 19.95
CA MET A 1 13.46 -2.66 19.48
C MET A 1 14.46 -2.93 18.38
N LEU A 2 14.60 -2.01 17.41
CA LEU A 2 15.58 -2.09 16.33
C LEU A 2 17.04 -2.24 16.80
N GLU A 3 17.51 -1.41 17.72
CA GLU A 3 18.90 -1.47 18.25
C GLU A 3 19.22 -2.84 18.84
N ARG A 4 18.28 -3.44 19.57
CA ARG A 4 18.45 -4.80 20.13
C ARG A 4 18.51 -5.87 19.04
N ALA A 5 17.82 -5.68 17.92
CA ALA A 5 17.89 -6.60 16.78
C ALA A 5 19.23 -6.46 16.04
N LEU A 6 19.74 -5.23 15.89
CA LEU A 6 21.07 -4.95 15.34
C LEU A 6 22.17 -5.58 16.20
N GLU A 7 22.13 -5.36 17.51
CA GLU A 7 23.07 -5.96 18.46
C GLU A 7 23.02 -7.50 18.42
N PHE A 8 21.82 -8.08 18.33
CA PHE A 8 21.64 -9.53 18.28
C PHE A 8 22.21 -10.16 17.00
N LEU A 9 22.06 -9.50 15.85
CA LEU A 9 22.63 -9.96 14.58
C LEU A 9 24.08 -9.50 14.37
N GLY A 10 24.60 -8.62 15.23
CA GLY A 10 25.93 -8.01 15.10
C GLY A 10 26.04 -7.12 13.87
N LEU A 11 24.98 -6.37 13.55
CA LEU A 11 24.90 -5.46 12.42
C LEU A 11 25.10 -4.01 12.88
N GLU A 12 25.79 -3.22 12.06
CA GLU A 12 25.96 -1.79 12.29
C GLU A 12 24.76 -0.99 11.75
N PRO A 13 24.45 0.19 12.33
CA PRO A 13 23.45 1.10 11.77
C PRO A 13 23.84 1.53 10.35
N GLY A 14 23.01 1.21 9.36
CA GLY A 14 23.31 1.42 7.94
C GLY A 14 23.64 0.16 7.13
N PHE A 15 23.50 -1.03 7.74
CA PHE A 15 23.57 -2.32 7.05
C PHE A 15 22.64 -2.42 5.83
N ASP A 16 23.04 -3.21 4.83
CA ASP A 16 22.21 -3.50 3.66
C ASP A 16 21.48 -4.86 3.76
N GLU A 17 20.61 -5.15 2.79
CA GLU A 17 19.85 -6.42 2.77
C GLU A 17 20.78 -7.64 2.68
N LYS A 18 21.94 -7.48 2.03
CA LYS A 18 22.91 -8.54 1.84
C LYS A 18 23.61 -8.85 3.17
N ASP A 19 24.00 -7.84 3.93
CA ASP A 19 24.59 -7.96 5.27
C ASP A 19 23.62 -8.66 6.22
N LEU A 20 22.33 -8.28 6.18
CA LEU A 20 21.28 -8.93 6.96
C LEU A 20 21.18 -10.42 6.62
N LYS A 21 21.15 -10.75 5.33
CA LYS A 21 21.03 -12.14 4.85
C LYS A 21 22.24 -12.99 5.22
N GLU A 22 23.45 -12.44 5.08
CA GLU A 22 24.70 -13.12 5.42
C GLU A 22 24.81 -13.39 6.92
N ARG A 23 24.52 -12.39 7.76
CA ARG A 23 24.53 -12.55 9.22
C ARG A 23 23.43 -13.49 9.71
N PHE A 24 22.23 -13.37 9.14
CA PHE A 24 21.13 -14.28 9.45
C PHE A 24 21.48 -15.73 9.10
N TYR A 25 22.06 -15.97 7.92
CA TYR A 25 22.46 -17.32 7.50
C TYR A 25 23.55 -17.91 8.42
N PHE A 26 24.55 -17.10 8.79
CA PHE A 26 25.61 -17.51 9.71
C PHE A 26 25.05 -17.90 11.09
N LEU A 27 24.20 -17.05 11.67
CA LEU A 27 23.59 -17.31 12.98
C LEU A 27 22.54 -18.42 12.92
N SER A 28 21.83 -18.57 11.80
CA SER A 28 20.86 -19.65 11.62
C SER A 28 21.53 -21.01 11.66
N LYS A 29 22.72 -21.16 11.06
CA LYS A 29 23.51 -22.40 11.19
C LYS A 29 23.97 -22.66 12.61
N LYS A 30 24.30 -21.59 13.35
CA LYS A 30 24.82 -21.69 14.72
C LYS A 30 23.73 -22.01 15.75
N TYR A 31 22.51 -21.50 15.56
CA TYR A 31 21.38 -21.65 16.48
C TYR A 31 20.30 -22.60 15.96
N HIS A 32 20.55 -23.31 14.86
CA HIS A 32 19.56 -24.24 14.29
C HIS A 32 19.18 -25.30 15.34
N PRO A 33 17.88 -25.56 15.56
CA PRO A 33 17.44 -26.53 16.56
C PRO A 33 17.99 -27.95 16.30
N ASP A 34 18.11 -28.34 15.03
CA ASP A 34 18.56 -29.69 14.65
C ASP A 34 20.08 -29.84 14.44
N THR A 35 20.79 -28.74 14.14
CA THR A 35 22.19 -28.81 13.65
C THR A 35 23.11 -27.76 14.27
N GLY A 36 22.60 -26.93 15.18
CA GLY A 36 23.31 -25.81 15.77
C GLY A 36 24.22 -26.21 16.94
N GLU A 37 25.18 -25.34 17.22
CA GLU A 37 26.11 -25.46 18.35
C GLU A 37 25.41 -25.22 19.70
N PHE A 38 24.28 -24.49 19.67
CA PHE A 38 23.43 -24.22 20.82
C PHE A 38 22.03 -24.73 20.54
N SER A 39 21.66 -25.87 21.13
CA SER A 39 20.30 -26.43 21.04
C SER A 39 19.34 -25.64 21.93
N ASN A 40 18.95 -24.44 21.48
CA ASN A 40 17.96 -23.64 22.17
C ASN A 40 16.99 -23.01 21.16
N ASP A 41 15.85 -23.66 20.97
CA ASP A 41 14.74 -23.22 20.12
C ASP A 41 14.33 -21.76 20.36
N SER A 42 14.49 -21.29 21.60
CA SER A 42 14.17 -19.91 21.98
C SER A 42 15.10 -18.90 21.29
N LEU A 43 16.40 -19.24 21.14
CA LEU A 43 17.37 -18.39 20.45
C LEU A 43 17.11 -18.33 18.95
N PHE A 44 16.72 -19.46 18.34
CA PHE A 44 16.36 -19.48 16.93
C PHE A 44 15.09 -18.66 16.67
N LYS A 45 14.06 -18.78 17.51
CA LYS A 45 12.85 -17.95 17.43
C LYS A 45 13.17 -16.46 17.59
N LYS A 46 14.07 -16.11 18.52
CA LYS A 46 14.55 -14.73 18.70
C LYS A 46 15.29 -14.22 17.46
N LEU A 47 16.08 -15.07 16.80
CA LEU A 47 16.76 -14.74 15.54
C LEU A 47 15.77 -14.41 14.42
N ILE A 48 14.71 -15.22 14.27
CA ILE A 48 13.64 -14.96 13.29
C ILE A 48 12.95 -13.62 13.58
N GLU A 49 12.59 -13.37 14.85
CA GLU A 49 11.94 -12.12 15.26
C GLU A 49 12.81 -10.88 14.96
N CYS A 50 14.11 -10.95 15.28
CA CYS A 50 15.05 -9.86 15.00
C CYS A 50 15.22 -9.64 13.49
N ARG A 51 15.26 -10.72 12.68
CA ARG A 51 15.30 -10.63 11.22
C ARG A 51 14.09 -9.90 10.67
N ASP A 52 12.89 -10.25 11.13
CA ASP A 52 11.64 -9.66 10.61
C ASP A 52 11.52 -8.17 10.94
N ILE A 53 11.98 -7.76 12.13
CA ILE A 53 12.08 -6.34 12.52
C ILE A 53 13.05 -5.59 11.60
N LEU A 54 14.20 -6.19 11.27
CA LEU A 54 15.21 -5.55 10.42
C LEU A 54 14.79 -5.48 8.95
N TYR A 55 14.10 -6.50 8.41
CA TYR A 55 13.50 -6.41 7.09
C TYR A 55 12.41 -5.33 7.03
N SER A 56 11.54 -5.27 8.05
CA SER A 56 10.51 -4.22 8.14
C SER A 56 11.15 -2.82 8.20
N TYR A 57 12.30 -2.69 8.87
CA TYR A 57 13.07 -1.45 8.91
C TYR A 57 13.70 -1.10 7.56
N LEU A 58 14.28 -2.07 6.84
CA LEU A 58 14.81 -1.87 5.49
C LEU A 58 13.71 -1.52 4.50
N GLU A 59 12.54 -2.17 4.59
CA GLU A 59 11.37 -1.80 3.80
C GLU A 59 10.96 -0.37 4.12
N GLN A 60 10.82 0.00 5.39
CA GLN A 60 10.49 1.39 5.77
C GLN A 60 11.56 2.39 5.35
N GLU A 61 12.86 2.07 5.43
CA GLU A 61 13.94 2.91 4.95
C GLU A 61 13.95 3.02 3.43
N THR A 62 13.68 1.95 2.68
CA THR A 62 13.59 2.00 1.22
C THR A 62 12.35 2.75 0.77
N PHE A 63 11.22 2.60 1.47
CA PHE A 63 10.06 3.46 1.31
C PHE A 63 10.41 4.90 1.66
N GLN A 64 11.14 5.19 2.74
CA GLN A 64 11.49 6.56 3.12
C GLN A 64 12.57 7.17 2.22
N LYS A 65 13.55 6.39 1.72
CA LYS A 65 14.57 6.83 0.74
C LYS A 65 13.96 7.02 -0.63
N ALA A 66 13.05 6.15 -1.06
CA ALA A 66 12.19 6.42 -2.21
C ALA A 66 11.40 7.72 -1.97
N ASN A 67 10.72 7.89 -0.84
CA ASN A 67 10.01 9.15 -0.56
C ASN A 67 10.93 10.38 -0.40
N ALA A 68 12.21 10.22 -0.04
CA ALA A 68 13.19 11.30 0.13
C ALA A 68 13.87 11.71 -1.19
N ASP A 69 14.15 10.78 -2.10
CA ASP A 69 14.58 11.10 -3.48
C ASP A 69 13.39 11.64 -4.32
N PHE A 70 12.16 11.28 -3.96
CA PHE A 70 10.94 11.87 -4.52
C PHE A 70 10.60 13.24 -3.92
N SER A 71 11.27 13.66 -2.83
CA SER A 71 11.01 14.95 -2.15
C SER A 71 11.57 16.16 -2.91
N LYS A 72 12.48 15.96 -3.87
CA LYS A 72 13.03 17.09 -4.65
C LYS A 72 12.18 17.55 -5.85
N ASN A 73 11.07 16.86 -6.16
CA ASN A 73 10.12 17.31 -7.18
C ASN A 73 8.68 16.99 -6.78
N PHE A 74 8.18 17.53 -5.66
CA PHE A 74 6.73 17.70 -5.46
C PHE A 74 6.20 18.80 -6.40
N HIS A 75 6.32 18.58 -7.70
CA HIS A 75 5.28 19.02 -8.61
C HIS A 75 4.13 18.03 -8.45
N LYS A 76 2.89 18.52 -8.41
CA LYS A 76 1.70 17.67 -8.56
C LYS A 76 1.86 16.88 -9.85
N ASP A 77 2.42 15.68 -9.77
CA ASP A 77 2.63 14.84 -10.94
C ASP A 77 1.30 14.17 -11.29
N ASP A 78 1.03 14.08 -12.58
CA ASP A 78 -0.25 13.62 -13.12
C ASP A 78 -0.62 12.22 -12.59
N TYR A 79 0.39 11.36 -12.44
CA TYR A 79 0.26 10.02 -11.89
C TYR A 79 -0.21 10.02 -10.44
N THR A 80 0.21 10.98 -9.61
CA THR A 80 -0.20 11.03 -8.19
C THR A 80 -1.68 11.39 -8.07
N ILE A 81 -2.15 12.34 -8.87
CA ILE A 81 -3.56 12.73 -8.93
C ILE A 81 -4.40 11.56 -9.46
N TYR A 82 -3.96 10.95 -10.55
CA TYR A 82 -4.60 9.77 -11.14
C TYR A 82 -4.71 8.60 -10.15
N LYS A 83 -3.58 8.19 -9.55
CA LYS A 83 -3.52 7.05 -8.63
C LYS A 83 -4.47 7.23 -7.46
N ARG A 84 -4.47 8.43 -6.85
CA ARG A 84 -5.37 8.75 -5.74
C ARG A 84 -6.84 8.66 -6.16
N ALA A 85 -7.21 9.25 -7.29
CA ALA A 85 -8.59 9.20 -7.79
C ALA A 85 -9.03 7.75 -8.08
N ARG A 86 -8.10 6.93 -8.61
CA ARG A 86 -8.33 5.52 -8.93
C ARG A 86 -8.51 4.64 -7.70
N GLU A 87 -7.65 4.79 -6.69
CA GLU A 87 -7.76 4.03 -5.43
C GLU A 87 -9.09 4.30 -4.72
N ILE A 88 -9.58 5.56 -4.75
CA ILE A 88 -10.88 5.91 -4.18
C ILE A 88 -12.01 5.25 -4.96
N TYR A 89 -11.94 5.24 -6.30
CA TYR A 89 -12.93 4.55 -7.14
C TYR A 89 -12.97 3.05 -6.84
N ASP A 90 -11.82 2.37 -6.91
CA ASP A 90 -11.74 0.92 -6.73
C ASP A 90 -12.18 0.50 -5.32
N SER A 91 -11.79 1.26 -4.30
CA SER A 91 -12.21 1.05 -2.91
C SER A 91 -13.72 1.24 -2.74
N ALA A 92 -14.30 2.31 -3.30
CA ALA A 92 -15.72 2.60 -3.19
C ALA A 92 -16.58 1.50 -3.85
N ILE A 93 -16.19 1.04 -5.03
CA ILE A 93 -16.86 -0.04 -5.75
C ILE A 93 -16.73 -1.36 -4.97
N HIS A 94 -15.53 -1.69 -4.49
CA HIS A 94 -15.30 -2.90 -3.71
C HIS A 94 -16.13 -2.93 -2.43
N GLU A 95 -16.14 -1.83 -1.66
CA GLU A 95 -16.92 -1.72 -0.43
C GLU A 95 -18.42 -1.86 -0.70
N TYR A 96 -18.93 -1.25 -1.77
CA TYR A 96 -20.35 -1.36 -2.13
C TYR A 96 -20.74 -2.80 -2.44
N TYR A 97 -20.02 -3.49 -3.33
CA TYR A 97 -20.33 -4.88 -3.67
C TYR A 97 -20.14 -5.86 -2.51
N LYS A 98 -19.17 -5.60 -1.64
CA LYS A 98 -18.97 -6.37 -0.41
C LYS A 98 -20.16 -6.19 0.55
N PHE A 99 -20.68 -4.97 0.67
CA PHE A 99 -21.83 -4.69 1.54
C PHE A 99 -23.14 -5.24 1.00
N THR A 100 -23.28 -5.33 -0.31
CA THR A 100 -24.52 -5.80 -0.96
C THR A 100 -24.53 -7.30 -1.29
N ASP A 101 -23.52 -8.06 -0.86
CA ASP A 101 -23.33 -9.49 -1.15
C ASP A 101 -23.42 -9.81 -2.67
N GLY A 102 -22.89 -8.89 -3.49
CA GLY A 102 -22.96 -9.01 -4.96
C GLY A 102 -24.35 -8.75 -5.57
N ASN A 103 -25.37 -8.44 -4.77
CA ASN A 103 -26.72 -8.18 -5.24
C ASN A 103 -26.93 -6.66 -5.39
N PRO A 104 -27.06 -6.09 -6.61
CA PRO A 104 -27.22 -4.64 -6.77
C PRO A 104 -28.61 -4.21 -6.25
N ILE A 105 -28.71 -3.91 -4.95
CA ILE A 105 -29.96 -3.49 -4.30
C ILE A 105 -30.38 -2.14 -4.84
N PHE A 106 -31.50 -2.18 -5.58
CA PHE A 106 -32.40 -1.12 -6.02
C PHE A 106 -31.89 0.33 -5.90
N LEU A 107 -31.76 0.95 -7.08
CA LEU A 107 -31.37 2.34 -7.36
C LEU A 107 -32.33 3.42 -6.79
N LYS A 108 -33.00 3.20 -5.65
CA LYS A 108 -33.68 4.27 -4.90
C LYS A 108 -32.71 4.91 -3.94
N GLY A 109 -32.11 6.03 -4.36
CA GLY A 109 -31.02 6.72 -3.67
C GLY A 109 -31.32 7.19 -2.23
N GLU A 110 -32.59 7.29 -1.84
CA GLU A 110 -32.98 7.71 -0.48
C GLU A 110 -33.09 6.57 0.53
N GLU A 111 -33.26 5.32 0.07
CA GLU A 111 -33.55 4.16 0.94
C GLU A 111 -32.31 3.27 1.17
N ASN A 112 -31.20 3.50 0.45
CA ASN A 112 -30.00 2.67 0.51
C ASN A 112 -28.76 3.44 1.06
N PRO A 113 -28.42 3.27 2.36
CA PRO A 113 -27.26 3.95 2.96
C PRO A 113 -25.93 3.56 2.30
N ALA A 114 -25.81 2.35 1.75
CA ALA A 114 -24.62 1.89 1.04
C ALA A 114 -24.47 2.62 -0.31
N LEU A 115 -25.57 2.84 -1.03
CA LEU A 115 -25.55 3.61 -2.29
C LEU A 115 -25.20 5.08 -2.03
N ARG A 116 -25.67 5.67 -0.93
CA ARG A 116 -25.29 7.04 -0.54
C ARG A 116 -23.80 7.14 -0.24
N LYS A 117 -23.24 6.18 0.50
CA LYS A 117 -21.80 6.13 0.79
C LYS A 117 -20.99 5.96 -0.50
N LEU A 118 -21.43 5.06 -1.39
CA LEU A 118 -20.82 4.87 -2.70
C LEU A 118 -20.78 6.18 -3.49
N ARG A 119 -21.94 6.83 -3.68
CA ARG A 119 -22.04 8.10 -4.42
C ARG A 119 -21.13 9.19 -3.86
N TYR A 120 -21.07 9.32 -2.54
CA TYR A 120 -20.16 10.28 -1.91
C TYR A 120 -18.69 9.99 -2.25
N SER A 121 -18.25 8.74 -2.13
CA SER A 121 -16.88 8.36 -2.49
C SER A 121 -16.59 8.51 -3.99
N LEU A 122 -17.56 8.18 -4.85
CA LEU A 122 -17.43 8.36 -6.29
C LEU A 122 -17.35 9.84 -6.69
N GLU A 123 -18.02 10.75 -5.98
CA GLU A 123 -17.90 12.21 -6.22
C GLU A 123 -16.50 12.73 -5.91
N ILE A 124 -15.86 12.19 -4.87
CA ILE A 124 -14.46 12.51 -4.54
C ILE A 124 -13.52 11.99 -5.64
N SER A 125 -13.74 10.76 -6.09
CA SER A 125 -12.95 10.16 -7.18
C SER A 125 -13.11 10.95 -8.49
N LYS A 126 -14.36 11.28 -8.85
CA LYS A 126 -14.70 12.12 -10.00
C LYS A 126 -13.97 13.46 -9.97
N SER A 127 -14.01 14.16 -8.84
CA SER A 127 -13.31 15.44 -8.66
C SER A 127 -11.80 15.31 -8.90
N GLY A 128 -11.19 14.19 -8.49
CA GLY A 128 -9.77 13.93 -8.72
C GLY A 128 -9.43 13.68 -10.20
N PHE A 129 -10.29 12.96 -10.94
CA PHE A 129 -10.12 12.78 -12.38
C PHE A 129 -10.37 14.08 -13.17
N GLU A 130 -11.33 14.91 -12.75
CA GLU A 130 -11.55 16.24 -13.33
C GLU A 130 -10.35 17.17 -13.07
N GLU A 131 -9.77 17.14 -11.87
CA GLU A 131 -8.52 17.85 -11.56
C GLU A 131 -7.40 17.40 -12.50
N LEU A 132 -7.19 16.09 -12.65
CA LEU A 132 -6.17 15.51 -13.56
C LEU A 132 -6.32 16.02 -14.99
N ILE A 133 -7.54 15.99 -15.53
CA ILE A 133 -7.81 16.43 -16.90
C ILE A 133 -7.57 17.94 -17.06
N SER A 134 -7.94 18.74 -16.04
CA SER A 134 -7.78 20.19 -16.08
C SER A 134 -6.33 20.64 -15.87
N SER A 135 -5.58 19.98 -14.98
CA SER A 135 -4.21 20.39 -14.63
C SER A 135 -3.13 19.71 -15.48
N HIS A 136 -3.41 18.54 -16.07
CA HIS A 136 -2.46 17.76 -16.87
C HIS A 136 -3.06 17.26 -18.20
N PRO A 137 -3.46 18.16 -19.13
CA PRO A 137 -4.15 17.79 -20.38
C PRO A 137 -3.34 16.89 -21.35
N GLN A 138 -2.03 16.75 -21.13
CA GLN A 138 -1.13 15.89 -21.91
C GLN A 138 -0.82 14.56 -21.21
N SER A 139 -1.44 14.28 -20.07
CA SER A 139 -1.21 13.06 -19.30
C SER A 139 -1.63 11.81 -20.08
N ILE A 140 -0.80 10.76 -20.00
CA ILE A 140 -1.12 9.43 -20.56
C ILE A 140 -2.32 8.76 -19.87
N TRP A 141 -2.71 9.26 -18.69
CA TRP A 141 -3.78 8.71 -17.86
C TRP A 141 -5.16 9.29 -18.21
N ILE A 142 -5.22 10.35 -19.02
CA ILE A 142 -6.50 10.99 -19.41
C ILE A 142 -7.48 10.03 -20.09
N PRO A 143 -7.07 9.14 -21.01
CA PRO A 143 -8.00 8.19 -21.61
C PRO A 143 -8.70 7.30 -20.56
N ASP A 144 -7.95 6.69 -19.64
CA ASP A 144 -8.52 5.87 -18.56
C ASP A 144 -9.36 6.71 -17.58
N ALA A 145 -8.92 7.93 -17.27
CA ALA A 145 -9.68 8.84 -16.42
C ALA A 145 -11.06 9.16 -17.02
N LYS A 146 -11.13 9.44 -18.33
CA LYS A 146 -12.40 9.68 -19.04
C LYS A 146 -13.29 8.44 -19.06
N ASP A 147 -12.73 7.26 -19.32
CA ASP A 147 -13.47 6.00 -19.29
C ASP A 147 -14.03 5.72 -17.88
N THR A 148 -13.24 6.01 -16.85
CA THR A 148 -13.65 5.84 -15.45
C THR A 148 -14.73 6.85 -15.06
N LEU A 149 -14.63 8.11 -15.49
CA LEU A 149 -15.68 9.11 -15.31
C LEU A 149 -17.01 8.65 -15.92
N HIS A 150 -16.99 8.06 -17.12
CA HIS A 150 -18.20 7.52 -17.74
C HIS A 150 -18.82 6.38 -16.93
N LYS A 151 -18.00 5.50 -16.33
CA LYS A 151 -18.48 4.45 -15.42
C LYS A 151 -19.08 5.04 -14.15
N ILE A 152 -18.48 6.11 -13.62
CA ILE A 152 -18.98 6.82 -12.45
C ILE A 152 -20.38 7.39 -12.71
N GLU A 153 -20.62 8.01 -13.86
CA GLU A 153 -21.93 8.59 -14.22
C GLU A 153 -23.11 7.63 -14.11
N VAL A 154 -22.88 6.33 -14.40
CA VAL A 154 -23.92 5.29 -14.30
C VAL A 154 -24.51 5.22 -12.89
N TRP A 155 -23.70 5.48 -11.86
CA TRP A 155 -24.14 5.43 -10.46
C TRP A 155 -24.98 6.64 -10.01
N PHE A 156 -24.95 7.73 -10.79
CA PHE A 156 -25.68 8.96 -10.53
C PHE A 156 -26.94 9.12 -11.38
N LYS A 157 -27.05 8.36 -12.49
CA LYS A 157 -28.30 8.29 -13.26
C LYS A 157 -29.39 7.67 -12.37
N ALA A 158 -30.47 8.42 -12.14
CA ALA A 158 -31.66 7.88 -11.50
C ALA A 158 -32.32 6.85 -12.44
N PRO A 159 -32.88 5.75 -11.92
CA PRO A 159 -33.82 4.92 -12.65
C PRO A 159 -35.14 5.66 -12.89
#